data_AF-A0A9W4XMS5-F1
#
_entry.id   AF-A0A9W4XMS5-F1
#
_cell.length_a   1.000
_cell.length_b   1.000
_cell.length_c   1.000
_cell.angle_alpha   90.00
_cell.angle_beta   90.00
_cell.angle_gamma   90.00
#
_symmetry.space_group_name_H-M   'P 1'
#
loop_
_entity.id
_entity.type
_entity.pdbx_description
1 polymer ?
#
loop_
_entity_poly.entity_id
_entity_poly.type
_entity_poly.pdbx_seq_one_letter_code
_entity_poly.pdbx_strand_id
1 'polypeptide(L)'
;MGLLPCCRFFIFCVGFSLTVLGPAIPTNGGLFYYANYYRPENFRVPLSFIAGCSNTFGLSSGLIPILYGFSVQIFAAVNIAMDGGFEITNPKIFGVFVGGIVFATIIT
;
A
#
# COMPACT_ATOMS: atom_id res chain seq x y z
N MET A 1 19.47 11.60 0.18
CA MET A 1 19.28 11.33 -1.26
C MET A 1 19.83 9.96 -1.74
N GLY A 2 20.65 9.25 -0.95
CA GLY A 2 21.26 7.96 -1.35
C GLY A 2 20.41 6.69 -1.19
N LEU A 3 19.26 6.74 -0.49
CA LEU A 3 18.41 5.55 -0.24
C LEU A 3 17.36 5.30 -1.35
N LEU A 4 17.06 6.30 -2.19
CA LEU A 4 16.10 6.15 -3.28
C LEU A 4 16.53 5.15 -4.38
N PRO A 5 17.81 5.07 -4.81
CA PRO A 5 18.21 4.13 -5.87
C PRO A 5 18.15 2.65 -5.41
N CYS A 6 18.45 2.34 -4.15
CA CYS A 6 18.40 0.96 -3.67
C CYS A 6 16.98 0.41 -3.63
N CYS A 7 15.99 1.20 -3.20
CA CYS A 7 14.59 0.76 -3.16
C CYS A 7 14.06 0.36 -4.56
N ARG A 8 14.42 1.11 -5.61
CA ARG A 8 14.01 0.77 -6.98
C ARG A 8 14.65 -0.51 -7.49
N PHE A 9 15.92 -0.75 -7.15
CA PHE A 9 16.61 -1.98 -7.52
C PHE A 9 15.92 -3.20 -6.91
N PHE A 10 15.52 -3.14 -5.63
CA PHE A 10 14.79 -4.23 -4.99
C PHE A 10 13.41 -4.47 -5.63
N ILE A 11 12.64 -3.41 -5.92
CA ILE A 11 11.34 -3.54 -6.58
C ILE A 11 11.50 -4.14 -7.99
N PHE A 12 12.55 -3.75 -8.71
CA PHE A 12 12.87 -4.30 -10.03
C PHE A 12 13.19 -5.80 -9.97
N CYS A 13 14.02 -6.25 -9.02
CA CYS A 13 14.32 -7.67 -8.83
C CYS A 13 13.06 -8.49 -8.49
N VAL A 14 12.15 -7.95 -7.67
CA VAL A 14 10.88 -8.59 -7.34
C VAL A 14 9.98 -8.67 -8.57
N GLY A 15 9.82 -7.57 -9.33
CA GLY A 15 9.03 -7.54 -10.56
C GLY A 15 9.54 -8.48 -11.64
N PHE A 16 10.87 -8.55 -11.81
CA PHE A 16 11.53 -9.50 -12.72
C PHE A 16 11.20 -10.95 -12.33
N SER A 17 11.31 -11.28 -11.05
CA SER A 17 11.00 -12.62 -10.53
C SER A 17 9.52 -13.00 -10.75
N LEU A 18 8.60 -12.07 -10.51
CA LEU A 18 7.16 -12.27 -10.76
C LEU A 18 6.84 -12.49 -12.23
N THR A 19 7.54 -11.81 -13.14
CA THR A 19 7.37 -11.96 -14.60
C THR A 19 7.83 -13.33 -15.08
N VAL A 20 8.93 -13.84 -14.52
CA VAL A 20 9.45 -15.19 -14.84
C VAL A 20 8.55 -16.30 -14.28
N LEU A 21 7.94 -16.08 -13.11
CA LEU A 21 7.02 -17.04 -12.49
C LEU A 21 5.63 -17.02 -13.13
N GLY A 22 5.16 -15.86 -13.63
CA GLY A 22 3.82 -15.68 -14.22
C GLY A 22 3.38 -16.73 -15.27
N PRO A 23 4.21 -17.08 -16.27
CA PRO A 23 3.83 -18.06 -17.30
C PRO A 23 3.92 -19.52 -16.83
N ALA A 24 4.53 -19.81 -15.68
CA ALA A 24 4.74 -21.19 -15.25
C ALA A 24 3.44 -21.89 -14.85
N ILE A 25 2.49 -21.19 -14.19
CA ILE A 25 1.21 -21.75 -13.74
C ILE A 25 0.11 -20.65 -13.66
N PRO A 26 -0.79 -20.52 -14.65
CA PRO A 26 -1.87 -19.53 -14.61
C PRO A 26 -3.00 -20.04 -13.72
N THR A 27 -2.86 -19.92 -12.41
CA THR A 27 -3.93 -20.21 -11.44
C THR A 27 -4.24 -18.95 -10.63
N ASN A 28 -5.52 -18.72 -10.31
CA ASN A 28 -6.04 -17.56 -9.57
C ASN A 28 -5.49 -17.40 -8.12
N GLY A 29 -4.45 -18.16 -7.74
CA GLY A 29 -3.72 -18.09 -6.48
C GLY A 29 -2.19 -18.13 -6.65
N GLY A 30 -1.67 -17.72 -7.82
CA GLY A 30 -0.28 -17.92 -8.25
C GLY A 30 0.79 -17.67 -7.19
N LEU A 31 0.77 -16.55 -6.45
CA LEU A 31 1.79 -16.25 -5.44
C LEU A 31 1.82 -17.28 -4.27
N PHE A 32 0.65 -17.77 -3.86
CA PHE A 32 0.51 -18.79 -2.81
C PHE A 32 0.85 -20.18 -3.31
N TYR A 33 0.57 -20.44 -4.59
CA TYR A 33 0.88 -21.70 -5.24
C TYR A 33 2.38 -21.86 -5.50
N TYR A 34 3.08 -20.79 -5.95
CA TYR A 34 4.54 -20.83 -6.17
C TYR A 34 5.32 -21.02 -4.85
N ALA A 35 4.86 -20.41 -3.75
CA ALA A 35 5.44 -20.64 -2.42
C ALA A 35 5.22 -22.07 -1.90
N ASN A 36 4.07 -22.68 -2.25
CA ASN A 36 3.77 -24.07 -1.96
C ASN A 36 4.59 -25.05 -2.83
N TYR A 37 4.72 -24.78 -4.13
CA TYR A 37 5.30 -25.72 -5.09
C TYR A 37 6.81 -25.90 -4.92
N TYR A 38 7.57 -24.82 -4.69
CA TYR A 38 9.04 -24.83 -4.62
C TYR A 38 9.64 -25.14 -3.23
N ARG A 39 8.83 -25.39 -2.19
CA ARG A 39 9.29 -25.60 -0.80
C ARG A 39 9.05 -27.03 -0.29
N PRO A 40 9.89 -27.55 0.63
CA PRO A 40 9.66 -28.83 1.32
C PRO A 40 8.40 -28.80 2.20
N GLU A 41 7.76 -29.95 2.36
CA GLU A 41 6.45 -30.20 3.00
C GLU A 41 6.19 -29.41 4.29
N ASN A 42 7.18 -29.25 5.15
CA ASN A 42 7.02 -28.68 6.49
C ASN A 42 6.80 -27.15 6.53
N PHE A 43 7.13 -26.40 5.48
CA PHE A 43 7.03 -24.92 5.48
C PHE A 43 6.02 -24.36 4.47
N ARG A 44 5.32 -25.23 3.74
CA ARG A 44 4.41 -24.86 2.65
C ARG A 44 3.23 -23.98 3.09
N VAL A 45 2.60 -24.36 4.20
CA VAL A 45 1.42 -23.67 4.76
C VAL A 45 1.78 -22.31 5.39
N PRO A 46 2.77 -22.20 6.30
CA PRO A 46 3.06 -20.92 6.95
C PRO A 46 3.61 -19.87 5.99
N LEU A 47 4.41 -20.26 4.99
CA LEU A 47 4.99 -19.31 4.04
C LEU A 47 3.93 -18.70 3.10
N SER A 48 2.96 -19.52 2.68
CA SER A 48 1.83 -19.05 1.88
C SER A 48 0.90 -18.13 2.68
N PHE A 49 0.73 -18.41 3.98
CA PHE A 49 -0.04 -17.54 4.88
C PHE A 49 0.64 -16.17 5.08
N ILE A 50 1.95 -16.14 5.35
CA ILE A 50 2.70 -14.87 5.53
C ILE A 50 2.67 -14.03 4.25
N ALA A 51 2.83 -14.66 3.08
CA ALA A 51 2.70 -13.97 1.80
C ALA A 51 1.30 -13.37 1.62
N GLY A 52 0.26 -14.08 2.09
CA GLY A 52 -1.13 -13.64 1.98
C GLY A 52 -1.44 -12.46 2.86
N CYS A 53 -1.04 -12.55 4.13
CA CYS A 53 -1.13 -11.45 5.07
C CYS A 53 -0.41 -10.21 4.54
N SER A 54 0.81 -10.36 4.02
CA SER A 54 1.60 -9.24 3.50
C SER A 54 0.92 -8.53 2.33
N ASN A 55 0.28 -9.27 1.42
CA ASN A 55 -0.45 -8.68 0.30
C ASN A 55 -1.67 -7.87 0.77
N THR A 56 -2.47 -8.44 1.68
CA THR A 56 -3.64 -7.75 2.24
C THR A 56 -3.25 -6.51 3.04
N PHE A 57 -2.20 -6.60 3.86
CA PHE A 57 -1.68 -5.45 4.60
C PHE A 57 -1.08 -4.40 3.66
N GLY A 58 -0.39 -4.79 2.60
CA GLY A 58 0.18 -3.86 1.62
C GLY A 58 -0.89 -3.05 0.90
N LEU A 59 -1.93 -3.72 0.40
CA LEU A 59 -3.05 -3.07 -0.30
C LEU A 59 -3.87 -2.19 0.66
N SER A 60 -4.15 -2.66 1.87
CA SER A 60 -4.93 -1.90 2.87
C SER A 60 -4.15 -0.70 3.41
N SER A 61 -2.85 -0.87 3.69
CA SER A 61 -1.97 0.19 4.19
C SER A 61 -1.73 1.27 3.13
N GLY A 62 -1.85 0.96 1.84
CA GLY A 62 -1.71 1.95 0.77
C GLY A 62 -2.75 3.08 0.82
N LEU A 63 -3.98 2.79 1.26
CA LEU A 63 -5.09 3.76 1.25
C LEU A 63 -4.95 4.85 2.31
N ILE A 64 -4.48 4.48 3.50
CA ILE A 64 -4.37 5.37 4.67
C ILE A 64 -3.47 6.60 4.42
N PRO A 65 -2.21 6.47 3.96
CA PRO A 65 -1.34 7.60 3.71
C PRO A 65 -1.80 8.46 2.54
N ILE A 66 -2.54 7.90 1.57
CA ILE A 66 -3.13 8.67 0.46
C ILE A 66 -4.18 9.64 0.99
N LEU A 67 -5.09 9.17 1.85
CA LEU A 67 -6.13 10.00 2.45
C LEU A 67 -5.56 11.06 3.40
N TYR A 68 -4.52 10.71 4.14
CA TYR A 68 -3.80 11.68 4.97
C TYR A 68 -3.13 12.76 4.12
N GLY A 69 -2.43 12.37 3.04
CA GLY A 69 -1.84 13.31 2.09
C GLY A 69 -2.88 14.23 1.43
N PHE A 70 -4.03 13.67 1.04
CA PHE A 70 -5.16 14.42 0.50
C PHE A 70 -5.70 15.46 1.50
N SER A 71 -5.88 15.07 2.76
CA SER A 71 -6.31 15.99 3.81
C SER A 71 -5.34 17.16 3.99
N VAL A 72 -4.04 16.91 3.97
CA VAL A 72 -3.01 17.97 4.11
C VAL A 72 -3.04 18.90 2.90
N GLN A 73 -3.20 18.38 1.69
CA GLN A 73 -3.29 19.17 0.46
C GLN A 73 -4.52 20.09 0.45
N ILE A 74 -5.68 19.64 0.94
CA ILE A 74 -6.88 20.47 1.07
C ILE A 74 -6.60 21.66 2.00
N PHE A 75 -6.04 21.41 3.18
CA PHE A 75 -5.74 22.51 4.12
C PHE A 75 -4.65 23.44 3.60
N ALA A 76 -3.69 22.93 2.82
CA ALA A 76 -2.71 23.76 2.13
C ALA A 76 -3.39 24.71 1.13
N ALA A 77 -4.34 24.22 0.32
CA ALA A 77 -5.10 25.05 -0.63
C ALA A 77 -5.96 26.12 0.09
N VAL A 78 -6.62 25.75 1.18
CA VAL A 78 -7.43 26.68 1.99
C VAL A 78 -6.56 27.79 2.63
N ASN A 79 -5.35 27.46 3.05
CA ASN A 79 -4.43 28.45 3.64
C ASN A 79 -3.95 29.47 2.62
N ILE A 80 -3.69 29.03 1.40
CA ILE A 80 -3.31 29.92 0.30
C ILE A 80 -4.49 30.85 -0.06
N ALA A 81 -5.72 30.34 -0.07
CA ALA A 81 -6.90 31.12 -0.42
C ALA A 81 -7.31 32.17 0.63
N MET A 82 -6.91 32.00 1.90
CA MET A 82 -7.28 32.91 3.00
C MET A 82 -6.10 33.72 3.53
N ASP A 83 -5.03 33.89 2.74
CA ASP A 83 -3.81 34.65 3.09
C ASP A 83 -3.24 34.28 4.48
N GLY A 84 -3.26 32.99 4.83
CA GLY A 84 -2.76 32.51 6.12
C GLY A 84 -3.61 32.85 7.35
N GLY A 85 -4.83 33.38 7.18
CA GLY A 85 -5.75 33.68 8.27
C GLY A 85 -6.40 32.45 8.92
N PHE A 86 -6.13 31.23 8.43
CA PHE A 86 -6.72 30.00 8.95
C PHE A 86 -5.71 29.13 9.69
N GLU A 87 -5.82 29.09 11.01
CA GLU A 87 -4.96 28.23 11.82
C GLU A 87 -5.28 26.75 11.56
N ILE A 88 -4.35 26.05 10.89
CA ILE A 88 -4.41 24.61 10.67
C ILE A 88 -4.08 23.92 11.99
N THR A 89 -5.10 23.42 12.68
CA THR A 89 -4.91 22.62 13.89
C THR A 89 -4.98 21.12 13.56
N ASN A 90 -4.17 20.31 14.25
CA ASN A 90 -4.17 18.84 14.13
C ASN A 90 -5.56 18.18 14.19
N PRO A 91 -6.51 18.59 15.06
CA PRO A 91 -7.86 18.02 15.06
C PRO A 91 -8.65 18.26 13.77
N LYS A 92 -8.42 19.37 13.05
CA LYS A 92 -9.11 19.66 11.78
C LYS A 92 -8.62 18.72 10.66
N ILE A 93 -7.31 18.50 10.60
CA ILE A 93 -6.69 17.52 9.68
C ILE A 93 -7.24 16.13 9.98
N PHE A 94 -7.32 15.74 11.25
CA PHE A 94 -7.88 14.46 11.64
C PHE A 94 -9.35 14.30 11.24
N GLY A 95 -10.16 15.36 11.37
CA GLY A 95 -11.57 15.35 10.95
C GLY A 95 -11.76 15.08 9.44
N VAL A 96 -10.98 15.76 8.59
CA VAL A 96 -11.03 15.54 7.14
C VAL A 96 -10.47 14.17 6.76
N PHE A 97 -9.43 13.70 7.46
CA PHE A 97 -8.90 12.35 7.29
C PHE A 97 -9.94 11.26 7.60
N VAL A 98 -10.64 11.36 8.73
CA VAL A 98 -11.71 10.41 9.09
C VAL A 98 -12.87 10.47 8.09
N GLY A 99 -13.27 11.66 7.66
CA GLY A 99 -14.28 11.82 6.60
C GLY A 99 -13.86 11.15 5.28
N GLY A 100 -12.59 11.29 4.90
CA GLY A 100 -12.02 10.64 3.73
C GLY A 100 -11.99 9.11 3.86
N ILE A 101 -11.69 8.57 5.04
CA ILE A 101 -11.73 7.11 5.29
C ILE A 101 -13.15 6.58 5.13
N VAL A 102 -14.13 7.22 5.78
CA VAL A 102 -15.53 6.78 5.73
C VAL A 102 -16.05 6.81 4.29
N PHE A 103 -15.74 7.86 3.53
CA PHE A 103 -16.10 7.95 2.12
C PHE A 103 -15.46 6.85 1.27
N ALA A 104 -14.17 6.58 1.46
CA ALA A 104 -13.46 5.52 0.75
C ALA A 104 -14.02 4.12 1.07
N THR A 105 -14.40 3.87 2.33
CA THR A 105 -15.01 2.60 2.76
C THR A 105 -16.44 2.41 2.28
N ILE A 106 -17.22 3.48 2.06
CA ILE A 106 -18.59 3.36 1.56
C ILE A 106 -18.64 3.08 0.05
N ILE A 107 -17.67 3.60 -0.71
CA ILE A 107 -17.66 3.50 -2.18
C ILE A 107 -16.99 2.21 -2.67
N THR A 108 -16.08 1.65 -1.89
CA THR A 108 -15.34 0.42 -2.20
C THR A 108 -16.12 -0.81 -1.72
#